data_AF-A0A7V9FT40-F1
#
_entry.id   AF-A0A7V9FT40-F1
#
_cell.length_a   1.000
_cell.length_b   1.000
_cell.length_c   1.000
_cell.angle_alpha   90.00
_cell.angle_beta   90.00
_cell.angle_gamma   90.00
#
_symmetry.space_group_name_H-M   'P 1'
#
loop_
_entity.id
_entity.type
_entity.pdbx_description
1 polymer ?
#
loop_
_entity_poly.entity_id
_entity_poly.type
_entity_poly.pdbx_seq_one_letter_code
_entity_poly.pdbx_strand_id
1 'polypeptide(L)'
;DTTEEIDKLRRGGDGHIVVWGGVSFWRSLMRLDLIDEFRLDLHPYVAGEGTRLFDDVPKSYRLDLVSSTEFSNGTVGLQYRRHR
;
A
#
# COMPACT_ATOMS: atom_id res chain seq x y z
N ASP A 1 -2.08 -19.06 -8.81
CA ASP A 1 -2.65 -17.71 -8.99
C ASP A 1 -2.17 -16.82 -7.82
N THR A 2 -1.98 -15.51 -8.02
CA THR A 2 -1.56 -14.60 -6.93
C THR A 2 -2.55 -14.59 -5.78
N THR A 3 -3.85 -14.65 -6.08
CA THR A 3 -4.91 -14.69 -5.06
C THR A 3 -4.83 -15.97 -4.22
N GLU A 4 -4.66 -17.13 -4.87
CA GLU A 4 -4.55 -18.42 -4.17
C GLU A 4 -3.33 -18.48 -3.23
N GLU A 5 -2.18 -17.95 -3.65
CA GLU A 5 -0.98 -17.96 -2.80
C GLU A 5 -1.14 -17.01 -1.60
N ILE A 6 -1.80 -15.87 -1.79
CA ILE A 6 -2.13 -14.96 -0.68
C ILE A 6 -3.11 -15.61 0.29
N ASP A 7 -4.11 -16.34 -0.21
CA ASP A 7 -5.05 -17.08 0.63
C ASP A 7 -4.38 -18.19 1.42
N LYS A 8 -3.41 -18.90 0.84
CA LYS A 8 -2.60 -19.88 1.57
C LYS A 8 -1.81 -19.22 2.69
N LEU A 9 -1.17 -18.09 2.42
CA LEU A 9 -0.43 -17.32 3.44
C LEU A 9 -1.36 -16.82 4.56
N ARG A 10 -2.55 -16.31 4.23
CA ARG A 10 -3.56 -15.89 5.21
C ARG A 10 -4.03 -17.04 6.11
N ARG A 11 -4.03 -18.28 5.63
CA ARG A 11 -4.38 -19.48 6.42
C ARG A 11 -3.23 -20.00 7.28
N GLY A 12 -2.00 -19.60 6.98
CA GLY A 12 -0.78 -20.10 7.64
C GLY A 12 -0.46 -19.44 8.98
N GLY A 13 -1.20 -18.40 9.39
CA GLY A 13 -1.00 -17.74 10.67
C GLY A 13 -1.90 -16.53 10.90
N ASP A 14 -1.72 -15.91 12.06
CA ASP A 14 -2.59 -14.90 12.68
C ASP A 14 -1.93 -13.51 12.75
N GLY A 15 -0.82 -13.34 12.02
CA GLY A 15 -0.07 -12.08 11.90
C GLY A 15 -0.43 -11.25 10.66
N HIS A 16 0.34 -10.18 10.44
CA HIS A 16 0.22 -9.35 9.24
C HIS A 16 1.10 -9.86 8.11
N ILE A 17 0.57 -9.83 6.88
CA ILE A 17 1.36 -10.04 5.66
C ILE A 17 1.87 -8.67 5.21
N VAL A 18 3.19 -8.45 5.29
CA VAL A 18 3.82 -7.21 4.85
C VAL A 18 4.34 -7.39 3.43
N VAL A 19 3.88 -6.55 2.51
CA VAL A 19 4.30 -6.56 1.12
C VAL A 19 5.38 -5.52 0.89
N TRP A 20 6.64 -5.95 0.94
CA TRP A 20 7.81 -5.11 0.64
C TRP A 20 8.00 -4.84 -0.86
N GLY A 21 7.35 -5.61 -1.74
CA GLY A 21 7.71 -5.69 -3.17
C GLY A 21 7.35 -4.46 -4.01
N GLY A 22 8.09 -4.22 -5.11
CA GLY A 22 8.03 -3.00 -5.90
C GLY A 22 6.70 -2.69 -6.61
N VAL A 23 6.66 -1.51 -7.26
CA VAL A 23 5.42 -0.88 -7.75
C VAL A 23 4.53 -1.79 -8.61
N SER A 24 5.10 -2.64 -9.47
CA SER A 24 4.32 -3.58 -10.29
C SER A 24 3.54 -4.59 -9.45
N PHE A 25 4.11 -5.06 -8.34
CA PHE A 25 3.46 -6.00 -7.43
C PHE A 25 2.40 -5.31 -6.59
N TRP A 26 2.70 -4.13 -6.01
CA TRP A 26 1.67 -3.34 -5.32
C TRP A 26 0.45 -3.06 -6.22
N ARG A 27 0.67 -2.67 -7.48
CA ARG A 27 -0.42 -2.45 -8.46
C ARG A 27 -1.21 -3.72 -8.76
N SER A 28 -0.59 -4.91 -8.79
CA SER A 28 -1.36 -6.16 -8.99
C SER A 28 -2.26 -6.47 -7.80
N LEU A 29 -1.78 -6.25 -6.58
CA LEU A 29 -2.59 -6.45 -5.36
C LEU A 29 -3.71 -5.42 -5.24
N MET A 30 -3.47 -4.17 -5.63
CA MET A 30 -4.52 -3.15 -5.74
C MET A 30 -5.61 -3.56 -6.73
N ARG A 31 -5.23 -4.13 -7.89
CA ARG A 31 -6.20 -4.62 -8.89
C ARG A 31 -7.06 -5.77 -8.39
N LEU A 32 -6.50 -6.61 -7.52
CA LEU A 32 -7.19 -7.73 -6.89
C LEU A 32 -7.94 -7.33 -5.62
N ASP A 33 -7.90 -6.05 -5.21
CA ASP A 33 -8.45 -5.53 -3.95
C ASP A 33 -7.97 -6.27 -2.69
N LEU A 34 -6.70 -6.69 -2.68
CA LEU A 34 -6.11 -7.49 -1.61
C LEU A 34 -5.33 -6.68 -0.56
N ILE A 35 -5.23 -5.35 -0.72
CA ILE A 35 -4.51 -4.47 0.20
C ILE A 35 -5.49 -3.90 1.22
N ASP A 36 -5.21 -4.15 2.50
CA ASP A 36 -6.05 -3.69 3.61
C ASP A 36 -5.56 -2.37 4.22
N GLU A 37 -4.24 -2.18 4.26
CA GLU A 37 -3.55 -1.04 4.88
C GLU A 37 -2.39 -0.58 4.00
N PHE A 38 -2.22 0.74 3.90
CA PHE A 38 -1.10 1.40 3.25
C PHE A 38 -0.24 2.10 4.31
N ARG A 39 1.08 1.91 4.22
CA ARG A 39 2.08 2.67 4.96
C ARG A 39 2.92 3.41 3.95
N LEU A 40 2.76 4.73 3.88
CA LEU A 40 3.34 5.59 2.86
C LEU A 40 4.28 6.59 3.53
N ASP A 41 5.52 6.67 3.04
CA ASP A 41 6.45 7.72 3.44
C ASP A 41 6.42 8.83 2.38
N LEU A 42 5.93 10.00 2.78
CA LEU A 42 5.94 11.19 1.95
C LEU A 42 7.25 11.94 2.16
N HIS A 43 8.11 11.93 1.14
CA HIS A 43 9.37 12.66 1.17
C HIS A 43 9.19 14.11 0.71
N PRO A 44 9.93 15.08 1.27
CA PRO A 44 9.91 16.48 0.87
C PRO A 44 10.69 16.68 -0.45
N TYR A 45 10.28 15.99 -1.50
CA TYR A 45 10.91 16.00 -2.81
C TYR A 45 9.85 15.90 -3.92
N VAL A 46 9.98 16.73 -4.95
CA VAL A 46 9.13 16.68 -6.13
C VAL A 46 9.90 16.01 -7.26
N ALA A 47 9.51 14.79 -7.61
CA ALA A 47 10.03 14.10 -8.78
C ALA A 47 9.31 14.60 -10.05
N GLY A 48 10.07 14.99 -11.08
CA GLY A 48 9.50 15.38 -12.38
C GLY A 48 9.02 14.19 -13.22
N GLU A 49 9.62 13.03 -13.01
CA GLU A 49 9.31 11.78 -13.71
C GLU A 49 9.57 10.57 -12.79
N GLY A 50 9.04 9.41 -13.16
CA GLY A 50 9.26 8.16 -12.44
C GLY A 50 8.01 7.28 -12.37
N THR A 51 8.18 6.11 -11.74
CA THR A 51 7.12 5.13 -11.58
C THR A 51 6.15 5.57 -10.48
N ARG A 52 4.89 5.83 -10.83
CA ARG A 52 3.87 6.26 -9.85
C ARG A 52 3.27 5.05 -9.14
N LEU A 53 3.02 5.13 -7.84
CA LEU A 53 2.38 4.02 -7.14
C LEU A 53 0.96 3.73 -7.68
N PHE A 54 0.18 4.79 -7.89
CA PHE A 54 -1.26 4.73 -8.19
C PHE A 54 -1.60 4.98 -9.67
N ASP A 55 -0.92 4.33 -10.61
CA ASP A 55 -1.39 4.26 -12.00
C ASP A 55 -2.19 2.97 -12.21
N ASP A 56 -3.14 2.99 -13.17
CA ASP A 56 -3.94 1.83 -13.60
C ASP A 56 -4.71 1.12 -12.47
N VAL A 57 -5.08 1.85 -11.41
CA VAL A 57 -5.94 1.34 -10.34
C VAL A 57 -7.38 1.25 -10.89
N PRO A 58 -8.04 0.08 -10.85
CA PRO A 58 -9.22 -0.19 -11.68
C PRO A 58 -10.48 0.54 -11.19
N LYS A 59 -10.51 0.94 -9.91
CA LYS A 59 -11.58 1.72 -9.30
C LYS A 59 -11.01 2.63 -8.22
N SER A 60 -11.52 3.86 -8.15
CA SER A 60 -11.26 4.74 -7.02
C SER A 60 -11.86 4.15 -5.75
N TYR A 61 -11.15 4.31 -4.63
CA TYR A 61 -11.66 3.91 -3.34
C TYR A 61 -11.18 4.84 -2.24
N ARG A 62 -11.96 4.91 -1.15
CA ARG A 62 -11.66 5.75 0.00
C ARG A 62 -10.67 5.04 0.94
N LEU A 63 -9.79 5.86 1.51
CA LEU A 63 -8.88 5.50 2.58
C LEU A 63 -9.20 6.34 3.82
N ASP A 64 -9.09 5.74 4.99
CA ASP A 64 -9.17 6.44 6.27
C ASP A 64 -7.78 6.58 6.87
N LEU A 65 -7.43 7.80 7.31
CA LEU A 65 -6.18 8.06 8.01
C LEU A 65 -6.21 7.39 9.38
N VAL A 66 -5.25 6.51 9.64
CA VAL A 66 -5.06 5.84 10.93
C VAL A 66 -4.05 6.60 11.77
N SER A 67 -2.92 7.00 11.18
CA SER A 67 -1.90 7.79 11.85
C SER A 67 -1.08 8.62 10.86
N SER A 68 -0.53 9.74 11.35
CA SER A 68 0.39 10.62 10.64
C SER A 68 1.53 10.97 11.59
N THR A 69 2.76 10.65 11.20
CA THR A 69 3.95 10.86 12.01
C THR A 69 4.95 11.70 11.23
N GLU A 70 5.31 12.85 11.80
CA GLU A 70 6.38 13.69 11.25
C GLU A 70 7.73 13.18 11.76
N PHE A 71 8.68 12.99 10.84
CA PHE A 71 10.06 12.65 11.16
C PHE A 71 10.94 13.91 11.14
N SER A 72 12.04 13.89 11.89
CA SER A 72 12.96 15.04 12.01
C SER A 72 13.64 15.46 10.71
N ASN A 73 13.64 14.58 9.70
CA ASN A 73 14.17 14.85 8.36
C ASN A 73 13.14 15.45 7.39
N GLY A 74 11.92 15.78 7.87
CA GLY A 74 10.84 16.35 7.06
C GLY A 74 10.02 15.34 6.27
N THR A 75 10.33 14.04 6.36
CA THR A 75 9.45 12.98 5.85
C THR A 75 8.20 12.87 6.73
N VAL A 76 7.06 12.58 6.12
CA VAL A 76 5.81 12.28 6.85
C VAL A 76 5.42 10.83 6.59
N GLY A 77 5.40 10.03 7.65
CA GLY A 77 4.90 8.66 7.62
C GLY A 77 3.38 8.65 7.80
N LEU A 78 2.67 8.09 6.82
CA LEU A 78 1.21 8.04 6.78
C LEU A 78 0.75 6.59 6.81
N GLN A 79 -0.15 6.28 7.73
CA GLN A 79 -0.84 4.99 7.78
C GLN A 79 -2.30 5.20 7.38
N TYR A 80 -2.74 4.49 6.36
CA TYR A 80 -4.10 4.52 5.85
C TYR A 80 -4.71 3.13 5.80
N ARG A 81 -6.00 3.02 6.09
CA ARG A 81 -6.76 1.76 5.94
C ARG A 81 -7.80 1.89 4.85
N ARG A 82 -8.11 0.81 4.14
CA ARG A 82 -9.26 0.78 3.23
C ARG A 82 -10.52 1.09 4.02
N HIS A 83 -11.31 2.04 3.52
CA HIS A 83 -12.67 2.26 4.00
C HIS A 83 -13.56 1.17 3.39
N ARG A 84 -13.92 0.17 4.19
CA ARG A 84 -14.80 -0.95 3.82
C ARG A 84 -15.52 -1.51 5.02
#